data_AF-A0A5N6VQ89-F1
#
_entry.id   AF-A0A5N6VQ89-F1
#
_cell.length_a   1.000
_cell.length_b   1.000
_cell.length_c   1.000
_cell.angle_alpha   90.00
_cell.angle_beta   90.00
_cell.angle_gamma   90.00
#
_symmetry.space_group_name_H-M   'P 1'
#
loop_
_entity.id
_entity.type
_entity.pdbx_description
1 polymer ?
#
loop_
_entity_poly.entity_id
_entity_poly.type
_entity_poly.pdbx_seq_one_letter_code
_entity_poly.pdbx_strand_id
1 'polypeptide(L)'
;MKALSQLIAHKDIPVPKVLRDWVDDNHRYFILEERVDGQTLEEAWPSLSTSQKALIADQVAEVRNQLKNITSPSIQSVDQGPCIPGLLFFDLEPRGSFHSDIELWNAIALTLHDPPRGMSISKRSIAAIMLRRIVIVSLEVRISGGLG
;
A
#
# COMPACT_ATOMS: atom_id res chain seq x y z
N MET A 1 -5.78 10.22 9.68
CA MET A 1 -6.01 9.05 10.57
C MET A 1 -7.12 8.06 10.15
N LYS A 2 -7.96 8.29 9.11
CA LYS A 2 -9.04 7.34 8.77
C LYS A 2 -8.55 5.97 8.28
N ALA A 3 -7.44 5.91 7.53
CA ALA A 3 -6.89 4.65 7.00
C ALA A 3 -6.45 3.68 8.11
N LEU A 4 -5.58 4.12 9.03
CA LEU A 4 -5.15 3.29 10.16
C LEU A 4 -6.32 2.91 11.06
N SER A 5 -7.26 3.83 11.30
CA SER A 5 -8.47 3.53 12.09
C SER A 5 -9.32 2.42 11.47
N GLN A 6 -9.43 2.38 10.13
CA GLN A 6 -10.11 1.29 9.43
C GLN A 6 -9.35 -0.04 9.60
N LEU A 7 -8.02 -0.02 9.50
CA LEU A 7 -7.21 -1.23 9.66
C LEU A 7 -7.22 -1.78 11.10
N ILE A 8 -7.26 -0.92 12.13
CA ILE A 8 -7.34 -1.33 13.54
C ILE A 8 -8.61 -2.16 13.83
N ALA A 9 -9.68 -1.96 13.07
CA ALA A 9 -10.89 -2.78 13.19
C ALA A 9 -10.67 -4.26 12.76
N HIS A 10 -9.60 -4.54 12.00
CA HIS A 10 -9.21 -5.87 11.55
C HIS A 10 -8.06 -6.41 12.41
N LYS A 11 -8.43 -7.17 13.45
CA LYS A 11 -7.49 -7.68 14.48
C LYS A 11 -6.34 -8.54 13.95
N ASP A 12 -6.51 -9.13 12.77
CA ASP A 12 -5.53 -10.03 12.17
C ASP A 12 -4.49 -9.30 11.30
N ILE A 13 -4.69 -8.00 11.07
CA ILE A 13 -3.75 -7.15 10.34
C ILE A 13 -2.83 -6.46 11.36
N PRO A 14 -1.52 -6.75 11.35
CA PRO A 14 -0.59 -6.09 12.25
C PRO A 14 -0.48 -4.61 11.86
N VAL A 15 -0.83 -3.72 12.80
CA VAL A 15 -0.71 -2.27 12.65
C VAL A 15 0.09 -1.69 13.82
N PRO A 16 1.00 -0.73 13.58
CA PRO A 16 1.67 -0.01 14.65
C PRO A 16 0.66 0.70 15.54
N LYS A 17 0.93 0.74 16.84
CA LYS A 17 0.09 1.47 17.79
C LYS A 17 0.33 2.97 17.61
N VAL A 18 -0.69 3.70 17.19
CA VAL A 18 -0.64 5.16 17.12
C VAL A 18 -0.68 5.73 18.55
N LEU A 19 0.34 6.49 18.91
CA LEU A 19 0.45 7.17 20.21
C LEU A 19 -0.16 8.58 20.15
N ARG A 20 0.02 9.28 19.03
CA ARG A 20 -0.51 10.61 18.78
C ARG A 20 -0.51 10.91 17.28
N ASP A 21 -1.48 11.69 16.80
CA ASP A 21 -1.43 12.37 15.52
C ASP A 21 -1.75 13.87 15.69
N TRP A 22 -1.24 14.71 14.79
CA TRP A 22 -1.54 16.14 14.79
C TRP A 22 -1.31 16.77 13.42
N VAL A 23 -1.89 17.96 13.22
CA VAL A 23 -1.63 18.85 12.10
C VAL A 23 -0.84 20.04 12.65
N ASP A 24 0.27 20.42 12.00
CA ASP A 24 1.00 21.63 12.37
C ASP A 24 0.40 22.89 11.73
N ASP A 25 0.94 24.06 12.07
CA ASP A 25 0.49 25.35 11.53
C ASP A 25 0.65 25.48 10.01
N ASN A 26 1.47 24.62 9.39
CA ASN A 26 1.68 24.56 7.94
C ASN A 26 0.78 23.53 7.25
N HIS A 27 -0.26 23.04 7.93
CA HIS A 27 -1.18 22.02 7.44
C HIS A 27 -0.51 20.67 7.08
N ARG A 28 0.66 20.38 7.66
CA ARG A 28 1.31 19.08 7.51
C ARG A 28 0.82 18.12 8.57
N TYR A 29 0.53 16.90 8.15
CA TYR A 29 0.03 15.86 9.03
C TYR A 29 1.18 14.99 9.55
N PHE A 30 1.21 14.77 10.85
CA PHE A 30 2.22 13.95 11.53
C PHE A 30 1.55 12.83 12.33
N ILE A 31 2.21 11.69 12.39
CA ILE A 31 1.83 10.55 13.23
C ILE A 31 3.05 10.17 14.06
N LEU A 32 2.83 9.96 15.35
CA LEU A 32 3.76 9.33 16.27
C LEU A 32 3.21 7.94 16.62
N GLU A 33 4.00 6.92 16.33
CA GLU A 33 3.65 5.51 16.54
C GLU A 33 4.63 4.87 17.53
N GLU A 34 4.18 3.83 18.22
CA GLU A 34 5.05 2.98 19.02
C GLU A 34 6.04 2.27 18.10
N ARG A 35 7.34 2.39 18.43
CA ARG A 35 8.38 1.70 17.67
C ARG A 35 8.19 0.21 17.81
N VAL A 36 8.05 -0.47 16.68
CA VAL A 36 8.10 -1.94 16.63
C VAL A 36 9.57 -2.36 16.63
N ASP A 37 9.96 -3.17 17.62
CA ASP A 37 11.33 -3.68 17.72
C ASP A 37 11.61 -4.74 16.65
N GLY A 38 12.73 -4.62 15.94
CA GLY A 38 13.14 -5.60 14.95
C GLY A 38 14.09 -5.06 13.88
N GLN A 39 14.34 -5.92 12.89
CA GLN A 39 14.99 -5.58 11.62
C GLN A 39 13.94 -5.68 10.51
N THR A 40 14.09 -4.83 9.50
CA THR A 40 13.26 -4.85 8.30
C THR A 40 13.39 -6.18 7.56
N LEU A 41 12.39 -6.51 6.74
CA LEU A 41 12.47 -7.70 5.90
C LEU A 41 13.65 -7.63 4.93
N GLU A 42 13.96 -6.43 4.41
CA GLU A 42 15.11 -6.20 3.52
C GLU A 42 16.44 -6.56 4.19
N GLU A 43 16.65 -6.08 5.42
CA GLU A 43 17.86 -6.38 6.20
C GLU A 43 17.97 -7.87 6.55
N ALA A 44 16.84 -8.51 6.91
CA ALA A 44 16.85 -9.93 7.29
C ALA A 44 16.94 -10.87 6.07
N TRP A 45 16.42 -10.48 4.90
CA TRP A 45 16.21 -11.36 3.74
C TRP A 45 17.43 -12.20 3.31
N PRO A 46 18.66 -11.67 3.30
CA PRO A 46 19.84 -12.44 2.92
C PRO A 46 20.15 -13.58 3.89
N SER A 47 19.79 -13.42 5.17
CA SER A 47 20.08 -14.38 6.24
C SER A 47 19.03 -15.48 6.39
N LEU A 48 17.85 -15.30 5.79
CA LEU A 48 16.73 -16.24 5.91
C LEU A 48 16.92 -17.47 5.03
N SER A 49 16.59 -18.63 5.59
CA SER A 49 16.49 -19.88 4.85
C SER A 49 15.32 -19.87 3.86
N THR A 50 15.33 -20.80 2.91
CA THR A 50 14.21 -20.97 1.96
C THR A 50 12.89 -21.26 2.67
N SER A 51 12.89 -22.09 3.73
CA SER A 51 11.68 -22.40 4.50
C SER A 51 11.14 -21.18 5.25
N GLN A 52 12.01 -20.34 5.80
CA GLN A 52 11.59 -19.09 6.45
C GLN A 52 11.00 -18.12 5.43
N LYS A 53 11.60 -17.99 4.25
CA LYS A 53 11.06 -17.15 3.16
C LYS A 53 9.69 -17.62 2.70
N ALA A 54 9.48 -18.93 2.60
CA ALA A 54 8.17 -19.49 2.26
C ALA A 54 7.12 -19.15 3.33
N LEU A 55 7.45 -19.31 4.61
CA LEU A 55 6.55 -18.95 5.71
C LEU A 55 6.16 -17.46 5.68
N ILE A 56 7.12 -16.56 5.40
CA ILE A 56 6.84 -15.13 5.26
C ILE A 56 5.92 -14.88 4.07
N ALA A 57 6.16 -15.55 2.94
CA ALA A 57 5.31 -15.41 1.77
C ALA A 57 3.86 -15.81 2.07
N ASP A 58 3.66 -16.89 2.84
CA ASP A 58 2.33 -17.32 3.29
C ASP A 58 1.67 -16.25 4.20
N GLN A 59 2.43 -15.69 5.15
CA GLN A 59 1.92 -14.62 6.02
C GLN A 59 1.54 -13.35 5.23
N VAL A 60 2.36 -12.94 4.26
CA VAL A 60 2.07 -11.79 3.39
C VAL A 60 0.83 -12.07 2.53
N ALA A 61 0.69 -13.29 2.02
CA ALA A 61 -0.49 -13.70 1.24
C ALA A 61 -1.77 -13.65 2.09
N GLU A 62 -1.69 -14.07 3.36
CA GLU A 62 -2.80 -14.03 4.30
C GLU A 62 -3.24 -12.59 4.58
N VAL A 63 -2.32 -11.70 4.96
CA VAL A 63 -2.72 -10.32 5.24
C VAL A 63 -3.21 -9.61 3.97
N ARG A 64 -2.63 -9.91 2.81
CA ARG A 64 -3.17 -9.43 1.53
C ARG A 64 -4.62 -9.89 1.32
N ASN A 65 -4.95 -11.13 1.66
CA ASN A 65 -6.32 -11.62 1.52
C ASN A 65 -7.28 -10.92 2.49
N GLN A 66 -6.83 -10.62 3.71
CA GLN A 66 -7.61 -9.83 4.66
C GLN A 66 -7.86 -8.41 4.16
N LEU A 67 -6.82 -7.74 3.64
CA LEU A 67 -6.93 -6.39 3.07
C LEU A 67 -7.93 -6.32 1.90
N LYS A 68 -8.00 -7.35 1.05
CA LYS A 68 -8.98 -7.40 -0.06
C LYS A 68 -10.43 -7.38 0.41
N ASN A 69 -10.70 -7.84 1.62
CA ASN A 69 -12.05 -7.85 2.17
C ASN A 69 -12.48 -6.46 2.66
N ILE A 70 -11.54 -5.52 2.81
CA ILE A 70 -11.79 -4.12 3.13
C ILE A 70 -12.13 -3.40 1.83
N THR A 71 -13.42 -3.24 1.57
CA THR A 71 -13.92 -2.69 0.31
C THR A 71 -14.73 -1.41 0.52
N SER A 72 -14.84 -0.63 -0.56
CA SER A 72 -15.67 0.57 -0.66
C SER A 72 -16.52 0.46 -1.92
N PRO A 73 -17.74 1.03 -1.96
CA PRO A 73 -18.57 1.06 -3.17
C PRO A 73 -17.91 1.78 -4.36
N SER A 74 -16.86 2.55 -4.11
CA SER A 74 -16.12 3.31 -5.12
C SER A 74 -14.63 3.33 -4.82
N ILE A 75 -13.82 3.43 -5.86
CA ILE A 75 -12.37 3.56 -5.81
C ILE A 75 -12.07 5.04 -5.56
N GLN A 76 -11.66 5.34 -4.34
CA GLN A 76 -11.46 6.69 -3.83
C GLN A 76 -10.47 6.68 -2.65
N SER A 77 -10.05 7.86 -2.19
CA SER A 77 -9.31 7.99 -0.93
C SER A 77 -10.19 7.56 0.25
N VAL A 78 -9.56 7.17 1.36
CA VAL A 78 -10.26 6.70 2.58
C VAL A 78 -11.19 7.77 3.16
N ASP A 79 -10.89 9.04 2.92
CA ASP A 79 -11.72 10.18 3.30
C ASP A 79 -12.83 10.52 2.30
N GLN A 80 -13.07 9.68 1.30
CA GLN A 80 -13.98 9.90 0.17
C GLN A 80 -13.49 10.98 -0.81
N GLY A 81 -12.24 11.41 -0.69
CA GLY A 81 -11.58 12.31 -1.65
C GLY A 81 -11.14 11.58 -2.93
N PRO A 82 -10.69 12.34 -3.94
CA PRO A 82 -10.09 11.76 -5.14
C PRO A 82 -8.87 10.90 -4.78
N CYS A 83 -8.64 9.86 -5.59
CA CYS A 83 -7.41 9.09 -5.56
C CYS A 83 -6.25 9.98 -6.03
N ILE A 84 -5.14 10.01 -5.28
CA ILE A 84 -3.85 10.57 -5.73
C ILE A 84 -2.78 9.45 -5.83
N PRO A 85 -3.01 8.38 -6.61
CA PRO A 85 -2.10 7.26 -6.69
C PRO A 85 -0.96 7.64 -7.65
N GLY A 86 0.16 8.12 -7.10
CA GLY A 86 1.40 8.31 -7.86
C GLY A 86 1.95 7.04 -8.53
N LEU A 87 1.31 5.89 -8.27
CA LEU A 87 1.58 4.59 -8.90
C LEU A 87 0.68 4.28 -10.11
N LEU A 88 -0.52 4.90 -10.21
CA LEU A 88 -1.42 4.72 -11.36
C LEU A 88 -1.39 5.93 -12.30
N PHE A 89 -1.00 7.09 -11.78
CA PHE A 89 -1.04 8.38 -12.45
C PHE A 89 0.29 9.12 -12.24
N PHE A 90 1.01 9.36 -13.32
CA PHE A 90 2.38 9.90 -13.27
C PHE A 90 2.45 11.40 -13.03
N ASP A 91 1.33 12.10 -13.20
CA ASP A 91 1.20 13.55 -13.01
C ASP A 91 0.84 13.94 -11.57
N LEU A 92 0.59 12.97 -10.68
CA LEU A 92 0.15 13.20 -9.29
C LEU A 92 -1.16 14.01 -9.19
N GLU A 93 -1.90 14.12 -10.29
CA GLU A 93 -3.16 14.86 -10.31
C GLU A 93 -4.27 14.04 -9.62
N PRO A 94 -5.10 14.68 -8.77
CA PRO A 94 -6.23 14.00 -8.13
C PRO A 94 -7.24 13.50 -9.18
N ARG A 95 -7.64 12.23 -9.10
CA ARG A 95 -8.64 11.62 -9.99
C ARG A 95 -9.66 10.76 -9.25
N GLY A 96 -10.83 10.57 -9.85
CA GLY A 96 -11.93 9.82 -9.24
C GLY A 96 -12.85 10.71 -8.38
N SER A 97 -13.74 10.14 -7.57
CA SER A 97 -13.97 8.70 -7.34
C SER A 97 -14.35 7.93 -8.62
N PHE A 98 -13.94 6.66 -8.69
CA PHE A 98 -14.35 5.76 -9.78
C PHE A 98 -15.35 4.74 -9.24
N HIS A 99 -16.46 4.55 -9.94
CA HIS A 99 -17.56 3.66 -9.53
C HIS A 99 -17.48 2.29 -10.21
N SER A 100 -16.50 2.10 -11.10
CA SER A 100 -16.22 0.82 -11.74
C SER A 100 -14.77 0.70 -12.17
N ASP A 101 -14.33 -0.53 -12.37
CA ASP A 101 -13.02 -0.83 -12.95
C ASP A 101 -12.86 -0.18 -14.33
N ILE A 102 -13.94 -0.13 -15.13
CA ILE A 102 -13.92 0.44 -16.48
C ILE A 102 -13.60 1.94 -16.43
N GLU A 103 -14.21 2.69 -15.51
CA GLU A 103 -13.91 4.12 -15.33
C GLU A 103 -12.45 4.36 -14.97
N LEU A 104 -11.92 3.55 -14.03
CA LEU A 104 -10.51 3.61 -13.66
C LEU A 104 -9.59 3.27 -14.84
N TRP A 105 -9.89 2.19 -15.57
CA TRP A 105 -9.09 1.77 -16.73
C TRP A 105 -9.07 2.82 -17.83
N ASN A 106 -10.21 3.45 -18.11
CA ASN A 106 -10.28 4.54 -19.08
C ASN A 106 -9.39 5.72 -18.66
N ALA A 107 -9.41 6.09 -17.37
CA ALA A 107 -8.55 7.15 -16.85
C ALA A 107 -7.05 6.80 -16.96
N ILE A 108 -6.66 5.56 -16.63
CA ILE A 108 -5.28 5.10 -16.77
C ILE A 108 -4.87 5.09 -18.26
N ALA A 109 -5.71 4.57 -19.15
CA ALA A 109 -5.43 4.50 -20.58
C ALA A 109 -5.16 5.88 -21.19
N LEU A 110 -5.90 6.91 -20.78
CA LEU A 110 -5.68 8.29 -21.20
C LEU A 110 -4.28 8.79 -20.82
N THR A 111 -3.83 8.53 -19.58
CA THR A 111 -2.48 8.93 -19.14
C THR A 111 -1.35 8.17 -19.82
N LEU A 112 -1.62 6.94 -20.27
CA LEU A 112 -0.65 6.16 -21.04
C LEU A 112 -0.54 6.61 -22.50
N HIS A 113 -1.62 7.17 -23.06
CA HIS A 113 -1.63 7.68 -24.42
C HIS A 113 -0.86 9.00 -24.56
N ASP A 114 -0.89 9.85 -23.52
CA ASP A 114 -0.16 11.13 -23.49
C ASP A 114 0.69 11.24 -22.21
N PRO A 115 1.82 10.50 -22.13
CA PRO A 115 2.66 10.50 -20.95
C PRO A 115 3.35 11.87 -20.75
N PRO A 116 3.64 12.28 -19.51
CA PRO A 116 4.38 13.50 -19.23
C PRO A 116 5.69 13.57 -20.02
N ARG A 117 5.99 14.74 -20.60
CA ARG A 117 7.20 14.97 -21.38
C ARG A 117 8.44 14.60 -20.56
N GLY A 118 9.23 13.65 -21.06
CA GLY A 118 10.43 13.13 -20.39
C GLY A 118 10.29 11.70 -19.86
N MET A 119 9.09 11.11 -19.88
CA MET A 119 8.86 9.75 -19.41
C MET A 119 8.82 8.73 -20.56
N SER A 120 9.96 8.11 -20.87
CA SER A 120 10.01 6.96 -21.79
C SER A 120 9.61 5.70 -21.02
N ILE A 121 8.34 5.33 -21.09
CA ILE A 121 7.85 4.09 -20.46
C ILE A 121 7.74 3.01 -21.54
N SER A 122 8.63 2.03 -21.49
CA SER A 122 8.50 0.81 -22.28
C SER A 122 7.19 0.09 -21.90
N LYS A 123 6.44 -0.42 -22.89
CA LYS A 123 5.22 -1.23 -22.66
C LYS A 123 5.46 -2.40 -21.69
N ARG A 124 6.70 -2.91 -21.61
CA ARG A 124 7.11 -3.96 -20.64
C ARG A 124 7.22 -3.45 -19.19
N SER A 125 7.56 -2.18 -18.99
CA SER A 125 7.68 -1.55 -17.67
C SER A 125 6.31 -1.30 -17.02
N ILE A 126 5.27 -1.01 -17.81
CA ILE A 126 3.89 -0.80 -17.29
C ILE A 126 3.33 -2.11 -16.72
N ALA A 127 3.48 -3.22 -17.45
CA ALA A 127 3.10 -4.54 -16.97
C ALA A 127 3.91 -4.96 -15.73
N ALA A 128 5.20 -4.62 -15.68
CA ALA A 128 6.05 -4.89 -14.52
C ALA A 128 5.69 -4.03 -13.29
N ILE A 129 5.26 -2.77 -13.48
CA ILE A 129 4.77 -1.90 -12.39
C ILE A 129 3.46 -2.45 -11.82
N MET A 130 2.53 -2.90 -12.67
CA MET A 130 1.27 -3.50 -12.20
C MET A 130 1.44 -4.89 -11.57
N LEU A 131 2.37 -5.71 -12.06
CA LEU A 131 2.59 -7.06 -11.51
C LEU A 131 3.48 -7.08 -10.26
N ARG A 132 4.34 -6.09 -10.02
CA ARG A 132 5.32 -6.14 -8.91
C ARG A 132 4.85 -5.60 -7.57
N ARG A 133 3.75 -4.84 -7.46
CA ARG A 133 3.59 -3.95 -6.28
C ARG A 133 2.21 -3.82 -5.66
N ILE A 134 1.42 -4.89 -5.66
CA ILE A 134 0.28 -5.06 -4.71
C ILE A 134 0.75 -5.20 -3.23
N VAL A 135 2.04 -4.98 -2.92
CA VAL A 135 2.63 -5.24 -1.58
C VAL A 135 3.10 -3.96 -0.87
N ILE A 136 2.82 -2.75 -1.38
CA ILE A 136 3.21 -1.51 -0.68
C ILE A 136 1.97 -0.77 -0.16
N VAL A 137 1.27 -1.42 0.78
CA VAL A 137 0.63 -0.71 1.90
C VAL A 137 0.94 -1.55 3.14
N SER A 138 1.90 -1.06 3.91
CA SER A 138 2.26 -1.43 5.28
C SER A 138 2.06 -2.87 5.69
N LEU A 139 3.04 -3.72 5.36
CA LEU A 139 3.21 -5.02 5.99
C LEU A 139 4.68 -5.22 6.34
N GLU A 140 5.13 -4.56 7.41
CA GLU A 140 6.18 -5.13 8.25
C GLU A 140 5.59 -6.34 8.99
N VAL A 141 5.42 -7.44 8.24
CA VAL A 141 5.21 -8.76 8.84
C VAL A 141 6.57 -9.24 9.31
N ARG A 142 6.76 -9.35 10.63
CA ARG A 142 7.85 -10.18 11.17
C ARG A 142 7.30 -11.41 11.85
N ILE A 143 7.91 -12.53 11.45
CA ILE A 143 7.84 -13.85 12.07
C ILE A 143 8.11 -13.73 13.57
N SER A 144 7.11 -14.08 14.38
CA SER A 144 7.31 -14.44 15.78
C SER A 144 8.20 -15.68 15.87
N GLY A 145 9.43 -15.50 16.32
CA GLY A 145 10.31 -16.60 16.69
C GLY A 145 9.77 -17.30 17.93
N GLY A 146 9.19 -18.49 17.74
CA GLY A 146 9.03 -19.50 18.77
C GLY A 146 10.08 -20.57 18.56
N LEU A 147 11.24 -20.40 19.20
CA LEU A 147 12.11 -21.53 19.55
C LEU A 147 11.70 -21.96 20.95
N GLY A 148 11.03 -23.11 21.02
CA GLY A 148 10.68 -23.85 22.23
C GLY A 148 10.30 -25.26 21.81
#